data_AF-A0A9X9MCH1-F1
#
_entry.id   AF-A0A9X9MCH1-F1
#
_cell.length_a   1.000
_cell.length_b   1.000
_cell.length_c   1.000
_cell.angle_alpha   90.00
_cell.angle_beta   90.00
_cell.angle_gamma   90.00
#
_symmetry.space_group_name_H-M   'P 1'
#
loop_
_entity.id
_entity.type
_entity.pdbx_description
1 polymer ?
#
loop_
_entity_poly.entity_id
_entity_poly.type
_entity_poly.pdbx_seq_one_letter_code
_entity_poly.pdbx_strand_id
1 'polypeptide(L)'
;FCLSDSFTARVLWKLLETVKFGDTVSYQQLAALAGNPRAARAVGGAMRSNPVPILIPCHRVVCSSGAVGNYSGGLATKEWLLAHEGHLAGKPTSPGGSHPAGTRRGVRGGRN
;
A
#
# COMPACT_ATOMS: atom_id res chain seq x y z
N PHE A 1 5.98 -14.17 27.36
CA PHE A 1 5.23 -14.17 26.10
C PHE A 1 6.14 -13.61 25.01
N CYS A 2 6.78 -14.47 24.21
CA CYS A 2 7.62 -14.06 23.09
C CYS A 2 6.73 -13.93 21.85
N LEU A 3 6.03 -12.81 21.71
CA LEU A 3 5.44 -12.43 20.42
C LEU A 3 6.64 -12.20 19.50
N SER A 4 6.81 -13.09 18.55
CA SER A 4 7.93 -13.12 17.60
C SER A 4 8.23 -11.71 17.11
N ASP A 5 9.46 -11.22 17.35
CA ASP A 5 9.97 -9.90 16.97
C ASP A 5 10.18 -9.80 15.45
N SER A 6 9.10 -10.04 14.71
CA SER A 6 9.07 -9.98 13.27
C SER A 6 9.14 -8.53 12.83
N PHE A 7 9.80 -8.29 11.69
CA PHE A 7 9.82 -6.98 11.07
C PHE A 7 8.40 -6.45 10.80
N THR A 8 7.48 -7.34 10.40
CA THR A 8 6.05 -7.00 10.23
C THR A 8 5.43 -6.44 11.50
N ALA A 9 5.61 -7.11 12.64
CA ALA A 9 5.08 -6.63 13.91
C ALA A 9 5.68 -5.25 14.25
N ARG A 10 7.01 -5.09 14.19
CA ARG A 10 7.67 -3.81 14.44
C ARG A 10 7.15 -2.67 13.57
N VAL A 11 6.94 -2.93 12.28
CA VAL A 11 6.37 -1.95 11.35
C VAL A 11 4.95 -1.54 11.78
N LEU A 12 4.08 -2.50 12.09
CA LEU A 12 2.70 -2.22 12.49
C LEU A 12 2.63 -1.46 13.82
N TRP A 13 3.47 -1.84 14.80
CA TRP A 13 3.60 -1.14 16.07
C TRP A 13 4.10 0.29 15.89
N LYS A 14 5.16 0.50 15.09
CA LYS A 14 5.68 1.84 14.82
C LYS A 14 4.67 2.70 14.09
N LEU A 15 3.93 2.15 13.14
CA LEU A 15 2.86 2.87 12.45
C LEU A 15 1.78 3.35 13.42
N LEU A 16 1.29 2.47 14.29
CA LEU A 16 0.28 2.79 15.30
C LEU A 16 0.77 3.83 16.32
N GLU A 17 2.02 3.70 16.76
CA GLU A 17 2.62 4.59 17.76
C GLU A 17 2.88 6.00 17.20
N THR A 18 3.36 6.10 15.96
CA THR A 18 3.94 7.35 15.43
C THR A 18 3.01 8.17 14.55
N VAL A 19 2.11 7.54 13.78
CA VAL A 19 1.33 8.26 12.74
C VAL A 19 -0.07 8.57 13.25
N LYS A 20 -0.31 9.83 13.61
CA LYS A 20 -1.59 10.28 14.17
C LYS A 20 -2.60 10.58 13.07
N PHE A 21 -3.81 10.94 13.48
CA PHE A 21 -4.90 11.30 12.57
C PHE A 21 -4.55 12.55 11.78
N GLY A 22 -4.69 12.51 10.45
CA GLY A 22 -4.29 13.60 9.55
C GLY A 22 -2.81 13.61 9.17
N ASP A 23 -2.00 12.71 9.75
CA ASP A 23 -0.60 12.55 9.38
C ASP A 23 -0.42 11.47 8.31
N THR A 24 0.65 11.58 7.52
CA THR A 24 1.08 10.52 6.61
C THR A 24 2.55 10.19 6.81
N VAL A 25 2.92 8.98 6.44
CA VAL A 25 4.32 8.54 6.45
C VAL A 25 4.64 7.82 5.16
N SER A 26 5.84 8.01 4.62
CA SER A 26 6.26 7.22 3.46
C SER A 26 6.69 5.80 3.85
N TYR A 27 6.60 4.86 2.90
CA TYR A 27 7.15 3.50 3.10
C TYR A 27 8.63 3.51 3.53
N GLN A 28 9.43 4.44 3.02
CA GLN A 28 10.85 4.56 3.35
C GLN A 28 11.06 5.06 4.78
N GLN A 29 10.32 6.10 5.19
CA GLN A 29 10.38 6.63 6.56
C GLN A 29 9.93 5.57 7.56
N LEU A 30 8.84 4.85 7.29
CA LEU A 30 8.35 3.79 8.18
C LEU A 30 9.34 2.61 8.27
N ALA A 31 10.03 2.28 7.18
CA ALA A 31 11.10 1.28 7.20
C ALA A 31 12.27 1.71 8.10
N ALA A 32 12.65 2.99 8.04
CA ALA A 32 13.67 3.56 8.93
C ALA A 32 13.22 3.54 10.40
N LEU A 33 11.97 3.93 10.70
CA LEU A 33 11.39 3.86 12.04
C LEU A 33 11.34 2.42 12.59
N ALA A 34 11.16 1.43 11.72
CA ALA A 34 11.19 0.01 12.07
C ALA A 34 12.61 -0.59 12.17
N GLY A 35 13.65 0.23 11.98
CA GLY A 35 15.05 -0.16 12.14
C GLY A 35 15.73 -0.72 10.89
N ASN A 36 15.11 -0.61 9.71
CA ASN A 36 15.76 -0.99 8.44
C ASN A 36 15.37 -0.02 7.31
N PRO A 37 16.14 1.07 7.09
CA PRO A 37 15.85 2.08 6.08
C PRO A 37 15.75 1.56 4.64
N ARG A 38 16.33 0.38 4.35
CA ARG A 38 16.31 -0.24 3.01
C ARG A 38 15.11 -1.18 2.80
N ALA A 39 14.25 -1.34 3.80
CA ALA A 39 13.17 -2.33 3.79
C ALA A 39 11.79 -1.78 3.35
N ALA A 40 11.73 -0.71 2.56
CA ALA A 40 10.46 -0.10 2.10
C ALA A 40 9.53 -1.10 1.40
N ARG A 41 10.07 -2.04 0.61
CA ARG A 41 9.28 -3.11 -0.03
C ARG A 41 8.68 -4.08 0.99
N ALA A 42 9.41 -4.42 2.05
CA ALA A 42 8.91 -5.28 3.13
C ALA A 42 7.82 -4.59 3.95
N VAL A 43 7.92 -3.26 4.14
CA VAL A 43 6.83 -2.46 4.74
C VAL A 43 5.55 -2.61 3.90
N GLY A 44 5.63 -2.55 2.57
CA GLY A 44 4.48 -2.80 1.70
C GLY A 44 3.83 -4.18 1.91
N GLY A 45 4.64 -5.21 2.15
CA GLY A 45 4.17 -6.54 2.55
C GLY A 45 3.45 -6.52 3.90
N ALA A 46 4.04 -5.86 4.90
CA ALA A 46 3.45 -5.73 6.24
C ALA A 46 2.10 -4.99 6.22
N MET A 47 1.95 -3.96 5.38
CA MET A 47 0.67 -3.24 5.21
C MET A 47 -0.42 -4.14 4.65
N ARG A 48 -0.08 -5.06 3.73
CA ARG A 48 -1.05 -6.02 3.16
C ARG A 48 -1.49 -7.06 4.19
N SER A 49 -0.61 -7.45 5.10
CA SER A 49 -0.89 -8.43 6.16
C SER A 49 -1.49 -7.81 7.43
N ASN A 50 -1.86 -6.52 7.42
CA ASN A 50 -2.44 -5.88 8.60
C ASN A 50 -3.80 -6.53 8.95
N PRO A 51 -3.93 -7.19 10.11
CA PRO A 51 -5.18 -7.88 10.49
C PRO A 51 -6.27 -6.93 10.96
N VAL A 52 -5.94 -5.68 11.31
CA VAL A 52 -6.88 -4.67 11.81
C VAL A 52 -6.69 -3.34 11.08
N PRO A 53 -7.13 -3.23 9.82
CA PRO A 53 -7.12 -1.97 9.07
C PRO A 53 -7.86 -0.85 9.81
N ILE A 54 -7.54 0.40 9.49
CA ILE A 54 -8.07 1.63 10.11
C ILE A 54 -7.53 1.84 11.54
N LEU A 55 -7.68 0.86 12.44
CA LEU A 55 -7.12 0.95 13.80
C LEU A 55 -5.60 1.02 13.75
N ILE A 56 -4.96 0.09 13.02
CA ILE A 56 -3.59 0.28 12.56
C ILE A 56 -3.69 1.01 11.22
N PRO A 57 -3.26 2.29 11.13
CA PRO A 57 -3.65 3.19 10.05
C PRO A 57 -2.81 2.98 8.78
N CYS A 58 -2.89 1.79 8.17
CA CYS A 58 -2.13 1.46 6.96
C CYS A 58 -2.51 2.30 5.74
N HIS A 59 -3.66 2.97 5.75
CA HIS A 59 -4.06 3.95 4.73
C HIS A 59 -3.22 5.24 4.78
N ARG A 60 -2.57 5.56 5.91
CA ARG A 60 -1.67 6.71 6.06
C ARG A 60 -0.26 6.48 5.51
N VAL A 61 0.06 5.26 5.07
CA VAL A 61 1.36 4.94 4.48
C VAL A 61 1.34 5.18 2.97
N VAL A 62 2.09 6.16 2.49
CA VAL A 62 2.06 6.66 1.10
C VAL A 62 3.41 6.56 0.38
N CYS A 63 3.45 6.83 -0.92
CA CYS A 63 4.70 6.92 -1.66
C CYS A 63 5.47 8.20 -1.29
N SER A 64 6.80 8.16 -1.29
CA SER A 64 7.63 9.36 -1.07
C SER A 64 7.47 10.44 -2.14
N SER A 65 6.91 10.09 -3.32
CA SER A 65 6.52 11.03 -4.37
C SER A 65 5.25 11.83 -4.06
N GLY A 66 4.55 11.53 -2.96
CA GLY A 66 3.24 12.10 -2.63
C GLY A 66 2.05 11.35 -3.25
N ALA A 67 2.30 10.32 -4.06
CA ALA A 67 1.22 9.45 -4.57
C ALA A 67 0.63 8.60 -3.43
N VAL A 68 -0.68 8.37 -3.46
CA VAL A 68 -1.42 7.61 -2.44
C VAL A 68 -0.87 6.19 -2.29
N GLY A 69 -0.50 5.53 -3.39
CA GLY A 69 0.02 4.17 -3.38
C GLY A 69 -1.07 3.10 -3.15
N ASN A 70 -0.65 1.84 -3.09
CA ASN A 70 -1.60 0.72 -3.06
C ASN A 70 -2.27 0.53 -1.69
N TYR A 71 -3.43 -0.14 -1.68
CA TYR A 71 -4.20 -0.47 -0.48
C TYR A 71 -4.92 -1.81 -0.61
N SER A 72 -4.91 -2.64 0.44
CA SER A 72 -5.59 -3.94 0.43
C SER A 72 -7.12 -3.81 0.34
N GLY A 73 -7.70 -2.75 0.89
CA GLY A 73 -9.13 -2.44 0.78
C GLY A 73 -9.53 -1.67 -0.48
N GLY A 74 -8.64 -1.56 -1.48
CA GLY A 74 -8.87 -0.81 -2.73
C GLY A 74 -8.45 0.66 -2.68
N LEU A 75 -8.05 1.19 -3.83
CA LEU A 75 -7.51 2.56 -3.94
C LEU A 75 -8.53 3.63 -3.51
N ALA A 76 -9.78 3.51 -3.96
CA ALA A 76 -10.85 4.45 -3.64
C ALA A 76 -11.08 4.56 -2.12
N THR A 77 -11.00 3.45 -1.39
CA THR A 77 -11.13 3.43 0.07
C THR A 77 -10.01 4.20 0.75
N LYS A 78 -8.76 4.03 0.27
CA LYS A 78 -7.61 4.75 0.81
C LYS A 78 -7.69 6.25 0.55
N GLU A 79 -8.06 6.63 -0.67
CA GLU A 79 -8.28 8.03 -1.05
C GLU A 79 -9.38 8.67 -0.20
N TRP A 80 -10.50 7.96 0.01
CA TRP A 80 -11.59 8.43 0.86
C TRP A 80 -11.15 8.60 2.31
N LEU A 81 -10.43 7.62 2.89
CA LEU A 81 -9.93 7.72 4.26
C LEU A 81 -8.95 8.89 4.43
N LEU A 82 -8.02 9.07 3.49
CA LEU A 82 -7.11 10.23 3.53
C LEU A 82 -7.88 11.55 3.41
N ALA A 83 -8.89 11.62 2.54
CA ALA A 83 -9.75 12.79 2.40
C ALA A 83 -10.55 13.08 3.67
N HIS A 84 -11.07 12.04 4.32
CA HIS A 84 -11.77 12.15 5.61
C HIS A 84 -10.86 12.71 6.71
N GLU A 85 -9.55 12.46 6.63
CA GLU A 85 -8.55 12.98 7.56
C GLU A 85 -7.99 14.36 7.16
N GLY A 86 -8.53 14.99 6.12
CA GLY A 86 -8.16 16.36 5.71
C GLY A 86 -7.09 16.45 4.63
N HIS A 87 -6.65 15.33 4.04
CA HIS A 87 -5.81 15.39 2.85
C HIS A 87 -6.66 15.77 1.63
N LEU A 88 -6.26 16.81 0.91
CA LEU A 88 -6.87 17.11 -0.39
C LEU A 88 -6.65 15.89 -1.28
N ALA A 89 -7.73 15.19 -1.62
CA ALA A 89 -7.69 14.09 -2.57
C ALA A 89 -7.18 14.63 -3.91
N GLY A 90 -5.86 14.52 -4.12
CA GLY A 90 -5.27 14.71 -5.44
C GLY A 90 -5.98 13.76 -6.39
N LYS A 91 -6.44 14.28 -7.53
CA LYS A 91 -7.16 13.52 -8.57
C LYS A 91 -6.66 12.08 -8.68
N PRO A 92 -7.57 11.10 -8.85
CA PRO A 92 -7.21 9.69 -8.93
C PRO A 92 -6.09 9.53 -9.96
N THR A 93 -4.93 9.03 -9.51
CA THR A 93 -3.86 8.67 -10.42
C THR A 93 -4.38 7.53 -11.29
N SER A 94 -4.50 7.79 -12.59
CA SER A 94 -5.08 6.88 -13.59
C SER A 94 -4.64 5.43 -13.39
N PRO A 95 -5.54 4.44 -13.53
CA PRO A 95 -5.16 3.05 -13.40
C PRO A 95 -4.24 2.68 -14.57
N GLY A 96 -3.01 2.29 -14.24
CA GLY A 96 -2.15 1.54 -15.14
C GLY A 96 -2.88 0.27 -15.59
N GLY A 97 -2.93 0.07 -16.91
CA GLY A 97 -3.80 -0.86 -17.60
C GLY A 97 -3.87 -2.27 -17.02
N SER A 98 -5.11 -2.74 -16.87
CA SER A 98 -5.41 -4.16 -17.00
C SER A 98 -4.82 -4.66 -18.33
N HIS A 99 -3.87 -5.60 -18.25
CA HIS A 99 -3.51 -6.42 -19.40
C HIS A 99 -4.75 -7.22 -19.81
N PRO A 100 -5.32 -7.05 -21.01
CA PRO A 100 -6.28 -8.01 -21.51
C PRO A 100 -5.54 -9.31 -21.85
N ALA A 101 -6.03 -10.42 -21.31
CA ALA A 101 -5.65 -11.76 -21.73
C ALA A 101 -5.88 -11.89 -23.25
N GLY A 102 -4.79 -11.91 -24.01
CA GLY A 102 -4.81 -12.07 -25.46
C GLY A 102 -5.30 -13.46 -25.83
N THR A 103 -6.51 -13.49 -26.39
CA THR A 103 -7.17 -14.62 -27.04
C THR A 103 -6.25 -15.30 -28.06
N ARG A 104 -6.20 -16.63 -28.03
CA ARG A 104 -5.53 -17.49 -29.02
C ARG A 104 -5.99 -17.14 -30.44
N ARG A 105 -5.07 -16.71 -31.30
CA ARG A 105 -5.33 -16.53 -32.73
C ARG A 105 -5.00 -17.83 -33.47
N GLY A 106 -6.03 -18.60 -33.82
CA GLY A 106 -5.95 -19.64 -34.84
C GLY A 106 -5.99 -19.03 -36.25
N VAL A 107 -5.01 -19.42 -37.07
CA VAL A 107 -4.88 -19.16 -38.53
C VAL A 107 -4.01 -20.33 -39.04
N ARG A 108 -4.28 -21.06 -40.13
CA ARG A 108 -5.36 -21.17 -41.12
C ARG A 108 -5.11 -22.52 -41.82
N GLY A 109 -6.17 -23.24 -42.14
CA GLY A 109 -6.14 -24.20 -43.24
C GLY A 109 -6.07 -23.45 -44.57
N GLY A 110 -5.29 -23.97 -45.52
CA GLY A 110 -5.19 -23.50 -46.89
C GLY A 110 -4.94 -24.69 -47.81
N ARG A 111 -5.99 -25.12 -48.50
CA ARG A 111 -5.95 -26.03 -49.64
C ARG A 111 -5.43 -25.25 -50.86
N ASN A 112 -4.50 -25.81 -51.61
CA ASN A 112 -4.67 -26.10 -53.04
C ASN A 112 -3.59 -27.11 -53.44
#